data_AF-A0A9X8H3U9-F1
#
_entry.id   AF-A0A9X8H3U9-F1
#
_cell.length_a   1.000
_cell.length_b   1.000
_cell.length_c   1.000
_cell.angle_alpha   90.00
_cell.angle_beta   90.00
_cell.angle_gamma   90.00
#
_symmetry.space_group_name_H-M   'P 1'
#
loop_
_entity.id
_entity.type
_entity.pdbx_description
1 polymer ?
#
loop_
_entity_poly.entity_id
_entity_poly.type
_entity_poly.pdbx_seq_one_letter_code
_entity_poly.pdbx_strand_id
1 'polypeptide(L)'
;MAGRIVRLEQCVVDKIAAGEVVHRPASALKELLENSLDAGAKHITVVAGQGGMKMLQITDDGSGIRREDLDIVCERFTTSKLRKYEDLQEIASYGFRGEALSSVSHVAHVTITSKTKDQPSLKNFSEQYHRVLDVMQRYAIHYGGTGTSFVCRKHRETTCDLNISSGSSTQLDVIKSIFGSSLAAELVAYTLTSQQATVNVTGYVTNANYKY
;
A
#
# COMPACT_ATOMS: atom_id res chain seq x y z
N MET A 1 -13.21 -17.60 51.55
CA MET A 1 -14.18 -18.26 50.64
C MET A 1 -13.44 -18.69 49.39
N ALA A 2 -13.59 -19.94 48.96
CA ALA A 2 -12.97 -20.41 47.72
C ALA A 2 -13.66 -19.76 46.51
N GLY A 3 -12.88 -19.22 45.57
CA GLY A 3 -13.41 -18.58 44.36
C GLY A 3 -14.15 -19.57 43.46
N ARG A 4 -15.21 -19.11 42.79
CA ARG A 4 -16.01 -19.93 41.86
C ARG A 4 -15.21 -20.13 40.57
N ILE A 5 -15.03 -21.39 40.16
CA ILE A 5 -14.36 -21.71 38.90
C ILE A 5 -15.28 -21.31 37.74
N VAL A 6 -14.78 -20.49 36.82
CA VAL A 6 -15.49 -20.01 35.63
C VAL A 6 -14.63 -20.21 34.39
N ARG A 7 -15.27 -20.43 33.23
CA ARG A 7 -14.55 -20.49 31.95
C ARG A 7 -14.05 -19.10 31.60
N LEU A 8 -12.82 -19.05 31.09
CA LEU A 8 -12.26 -17.82 30.54
C LEU A 8 -12.92 -17.49 29.20
N GLU A 9 -13.03 -16.20 28.91
CA GLU A 9 -13.40 -15.75 27.57
C GLU A 9 -12.31 -16.13 26.56
N GLN A 10 -12.73 -16.44 25.33
CA GLN A 10 -11.83 -16.96 24.31
C GLN A 10 -10.67 -15.99 24.01
N CYS A 11 -10.92 -14.68 23.99
CA CYS A 11 -9.89 -13.67 23.77
C CYS A 11 -8.80 -13.66 24.87
N VAL A 12 -9.15 -14.05 26.10
CA VAL A 12 -8.22 -14.17 27.22
C VAL A 12 -7.38 -15.43 27.04
N VAL A 13 -7.99 -16.55 26.66
CA VAL A 13 -7.29 -17.81 26.36
C VAL A 13 -6.27 -17.61 25.24
N ASP A 14 -6.68 -16.95 24.15
CA ASP A 14 -5.80 -16.73 23.00
C ASP A 14 -4.62 -15.81 23.32
N LYS A 15 -4.84 -14.77 24.14
CA LYS A 15 -3.75 -13.90 24.63
C LYS A 15 -2.78 -14.62 25.57
N ILE A 16 -3.29 -15.49 26.44
CA ILE A 16 -2.44 -16.29 27.34
C ILE A 16 -1.60 -17.26 26.52
N ALA A 17 -2.22 -18.00 25.61
CA ALA A 17 -1.53 -18.94 24.73
C ALA A 17 -0.48 -18.23 23.85
N ALA A 18 -0.83 -17.07 23.29
CA ALA A 18 0.11 -16.26 22.52
C ALA A 18 1.33 -15.80 23.34
N GLY A 19 1.13 -15.48 24.63
CA GLY A 19 2.21 -15.09 25.54
C GLY A 19 3.18 -16.23 25.89
N GLU A 20 2.74 -17.49 25.83
CA GLU A 20 3.63 -18.65 25.99
C GLU A 20 4.53 -18.86 24.75
N VAL A 21 3.99 -18.61 23.56
CA VAL A 21 4.71 -18.74 22.28
C VAL A 21 5.64 -17.55 22.05
N VAL A 22 5.15 -16.32 22.30
CA VAL A 22 5.86 -15.06 22.04
C VAL A 22 5.95 -14.23 23.32
N HIS A 23 6.90 -14.58 24.19
CA HIS A 23 7.12 -13.89 25.47
C HIS A 23 8.10 -12.71 25.38
N ARG A 24 8.94 -12.66 24.33
CA ARG A 24 9.97 -11.63 24.09
C ARG A 24 10.07 -11.30 22.60
N PRO A 25 10.52 -10.08 22.22
CA PRO A 25 10.75 -9.73 20.81
C PRO A 25 11.67 -10.70 20.07
N ALA A 26 12.64 -11.30 20.77
CA ALA A 26 13.52 -12.31 20.21
C ALA A 26 12.79 -13.59 19.78
N SER A 27 11.75 -14.00 20.51
CA SER A 27 10.90 -15.15 20.13
C SER A 27 10.08 -14.83 18.88
N ALA A 28 9.47 -13.64 18.81
CA ALA A 28 8.80 -13.19 17.60
C ALA A 28 9.76 -13.16 16.40
N LEU A 29 10.98 -12.65 16.61
CA LEU A 29 11.99 -12.60 15.57
C LEU A 29 12.36 -14.00 15.06
N LYS A 30 12.60 -14.97 15.96
CA LYS A 30 12.90 -16.35 15.57
C LYS A 30 11.82 -16.91 14.63
N GLU A 31 10.56 -16.83 15.04
CA GLU A 31 9.44 -17.39 14.27
C GLU A 31 9.26 -16.69 12.91
N LEU A 32 9.47 -15.37 12.86
CA LEU A 32 9.40 -14.61 11.60
C LEU A 32 10.56 -14.92 10.66
N LEU A 33 11.78 -15.12 11.19
CA LEU A 33 12.94 -15.54 10.40
C LEU A 33 12.75 -16.94 9.82
N GLU A 34 12.22 -17.88 10.61
CA GLU A 34 11.90 -19.23 10.16
C GLU A 34 10.85 -19.21 9.05
N ASN A 35 9.85 -18.33 9.12
CA ASN A 35 8.91 -18.14 8.03
C ASN A 35 9.56 -17.59 6.75
N SER A 36 10.48 -16.64 6.86
CA SER A 36 11.23 -16.14 5.69
C SER A 36 12.10 -17.24 5.06
N LEU A 37 12.74 -18.09 5.87
CA LEU A 37 13.53 -19.22 5.39
C LEU A 37 12.67 -20.28 4.71
N ASP A 38 11.54 -20.65 5.31
CA ASP A 38 10.58 -21.58 4.73
C ASP A 38 9.98 -21.04 3.41
N ALA A 39 9.94 -19.70 3.23
CA ALA A 39 9.55 -19.05 1.99
C ALA A 39 10.65 -19.05 0.91
N GLY A 40 11.85 -19.54 1.22
CA GLY A 40 13.00 -19.64 0.31
C GLY A 40 13.81 -18.36 0.17
N ALA A 41 13.72 -17.44 1.14
CA ALA A 41 14.47 -16.18 1.10
C ALA A 41 16.00 -16.39 1.12
N LYS A 42 16.71 -15.59 0.32
CA LYS A 42 18.18 -15.53 0.28
C LYS A 42 18.73 -14.29 0.98
N HIS A 43 17.91 -13.25 1.04
CA HIS A 43 18.24 -11.98 1.65
C HIS A 43 17.15 -11.60 2.65
N ILE A 44 17.52 -11.53 3.93
CA ILE A 44 16.63 -11.14 5.01
C ILE A 44 17.25 -9.94 5.73
N THR A 45 16.47 -8.88 5.90
CA THR A 45 16.84 -7.66 6.63
C THR A 45 15.98 -7.52 7.87
N VAL A 46 16.60 -7.25 9.02
CA VAL A 46 15.90 -7.04 10.29
C VAL A 46 16.18 -5.64 10.82
N VAL A 47 15.13 -4.91 11.16
CA VAL A 47 15.19 -3.60 11.80
C VAL A 47 14.48 -3.67 13.15
N ALA A 48 15.21 -3.38 14.23
CA ALA A 48 14.69 -3.40 15.59
C ALA A 48 14.78 -2.01 16.23
N GLY A 49 13.62 -1.42 16.55
CA GLY A 49 13.51 -0.17 17.29
C GLY A 49 13.37 -0.44 18.80
N GLN A 50 14.24 0.17 19.61
CA GLN A 50 14.26 -0.02 21.08
C GLN A 50 14.30 -1.50 21.50
N GLY A 51 15.24 -2.26 20.93
CA GLY A 51 15.38 -3.69 21.22
C GLY A 51 14.22 -4.56 20.72
N GLY A 52 13.40 -4.05 19.80
CA GLY A 52 12.23 -4.75 19.24
C GLY A 52 10.92 -4.46 19.98
N MET A 53 10.97 -3.73 21.10
CA MET A 53 9.76 -3.41 21.89
C MET A 53 8.88 -2.36 21.22
N LYS A 54 9.49 -1.37 20.54
CA LYS A 54 8.75 -0.34 19.83
C LYS A 54 8.40 -0.75 18.41
N MET A 55 9.32 -1.44 17.74
CA MET A 55 9.16 -1.88 16.35
C MET A 55 10.11 -3.04 16.08
N LEU A 56 9.58 -4.07 15.43
CA LEU A 56 10.35 -5.18 14.87
C LEU A 56 9.88 -5.38 13.43
N GLN A 57 10.73 -5.05 12.47
CA GLN A 57 10.44 -5.17 11.04
C GLN A 57 11.40 -6.17 10.41
N ILE A 58 10.83 -7.15 9.69
CA ILE A 58 11.56 -8.15 8.92
C ILE A 58 11.16 -7.96 7.46
N THR A 59 12.16 -7.89 6.58
CA THR A 59 11.97 -7.82 5.12
C THR A 59 12.75 -8.95 4.49
N ASP A 60 12.11 -9.74 3.63
CA ASP A 60 12.74 -10.83 2.90
C ASP A 60 12.45 -10.78 1.38
N ASP A 61 13.21 -11.54 0.61
CA ASP A 61 13.05 -11.76 -0.83
C ASP A 61 12.46 -13.14 -1.17
N GLY A 62 11.70 -13.72 -0.24
CA GLY A 62 11.07 -15.03 -0.41
C GLY A 62 9.93 -15.04 -1.43
N SER A 63 9.23 -16.17 -1.50
CA SER A 63 8.10 -16.38 -2.42
C SER A 63 6.90 -15.45 -2.22
N GLY A 64 6.77 -14.86 -1.03
CA GLY A 64 5.67 -13.96 -0.65
C GLY A 64 4.35 -14.68 -0.36
N ILE A 65 3.34 -13.90 0.03
CA ILE A 65 2.00 -14.34 0.37
C ILE A 65 1.03 -13.86 -0.71
N ARG A 66 0.13 -14.74 -1.15
CA ARG A 66 -0.89 -14.38 -2.14
C ARG A 66 -1.90 -13.43 -1.51
N ARG A 67 -2.33 -12.43 -2.28
CA ARG A 67 -3.39 -11.47 -1.88
C ARG A 67 -4.60 -12.14 -1.20
N GLU A 68 -5.11 -13.22 -1.77
CA GLU A 68 -6.28 -13.95 -1.24
C GLU A 68 -6.02 -14.65 0.10
N ASP A 69 -4.77 -14.96 0.42
CA ASP A 69 -4.39 -15.61 1.68
C ASP A 69 -4.13 -14.58 2.80
N LEU A 70 -3.96 -13.29 2.47
CA LEU A 70 -3.68 -12.24 3.46
C LEU A 70 -4.80 -12.06 4.49
N ASP A 71 -6.05 -12.39 4.13
CA ASP A 71 -7.19 -12.28 5.03
C ASP A 71 -7.13 -13.33 6.15
N ILE A 72 -6.55 -14.50 5.87
CA ILE A 72 -6.51 -15.65 6.79
C ILE A 72 -5.13 -15.90 7.39
N VAL A 73 -4.09 -15.19 6.95
CA VAL A 73 -2.68 -15.48 7.32
C VAL A 73 -2.39 -15.34 8.82
N CYS A 74 -3.20 -14.58 9.54
CA CYS A 74 -3.10 -14.38 10.98
C CYS A 74 -4.13 -15.21 11.78
N GLU A 75 -4.90 -16.08 11.13
CA GLU A 75 -5.81 -17.00 11.81
C GLU A 75 -5.05 -18.19 12.40
N ARG A 76 -5.58 -18.77 13.49
CA ARG A 76 -4.99 -19.96 14.11
C ARG A 76 -5.18 -21.17 13.20
N PHE A 77 -4.18 -22.04 13.18
CA PHE A 77 -4.19 -23.31 12.44
C PHE A 77 -4.24 -23.14 10.91
N THR A 78 -3.85 -21.97 10.41
CA THR A 78 -3.77 -21.67 8.99
C THR A 78 -2.32 -21.78 8.52
N THR A 79 -2.02 -22.76 7.66
CA THR A 79 -0.66 -23.01 7.17
C THR A 79 -0.67 -23.51 5.72
N SER A 80 0.37 -23.16 4.96
CA SER A 80 0.64 -23.72 3.62
C SER A 80 1.53 -24.96 3.66
N LYS A 81 2.06 -25.33 4.84
CA LYS A 81 3.16 -26.30 5.02
C LYS A 81 2.69 -27.70 5.44
N LEU A 82 1.41 -27.84 5.80
CA LEU A 82 0.80 -29.11 6.21
C LEU A 82 -0.62 -29.20 5.65
N ARG A 83 -0.99 -30.32 5.02
CA ARG A 83 -2.36 -30.55 4.52
C ARG A 83 -3.02 -31.76 5.16
N LYS A 84 -2.25 -32.78 5.52
CA LYS A 84 -2.74 -34.02 6.12
C LYS A 84 -1.89 -34.41 7.32
N TYR A 85 -2.42 -35.32 8.14
CA TYR A 85 -1.71 -35.80 9.33
C TYR A 85 -0.44 -36.57 8.95
N GLU A 86 -0.46 -37.32 7.84
CA GLU A 86 0.68 -38.12 7.39
C GLU A 86 1.90 -37.25 7.01
N ASP A 87 1.66 -36.02 6.55
CA ASP A 87 2.70 -35.05 6.19
C ASP A 87 3.64 -34.75 7.40
N LEU A 88 3.20 -34.99 8.64
CA LEU A 88 4.01 -34.85 9.87
C LEU A 88 5.29 -35.68 9.86
N GLN A 89 5.31 -36.80 9.12
CA GLN A 89 6.47 -37.69 9.04
C GLN A 89 7.56 -37.18 8.09
N GLU A 90 7.24 -36.23 7.20
CA GLU A 90 8.11 -35.74 6.14
C GLU A 90 8.47 -34.25 6.26
N ILE A 91 8.11 -33.60 7.39
CA ILE A 91 8.30 -32.15 7.55
C ILE A 91 9.79 -31.79 7.54
N ALA A 92 10.17 -30.99 6.54
CA ALA A 92 11.47 -30.35 6.41
C ALA A 92 11.44 -28.83 6.67
N SER A 93 10.30 -28.27 7.09
CA SER A 93 10.14 -26.82 7.37
C SER A 93 10.29 -26.50 8.86
N TYR A 94 10.75 -25.28 9.17
CA TYR A 94 10.99 -24.86 10.56
C TYR A 94 9.69 -24.63 11.34
N GLY A 95 8.63 -24.14 10.68
CA GLY A 95 7.30 -24.01 11.28
C GLY A 95 6.25 -24.83 10.53
N PHE A 96 5.29 -25.43 11.24
CA PHE A 96 4.18 -26.19 10.59
C PHE A 96 2.81 -26.06 11.27
N ARG A 97 2.76 -25.47 12.48
CA ARG A 97 1.53 -25.39 13.28
C ARG A 97 0.52 -24.33 12.81
N GLY A 98 0.97 -23.34 12.03
CA GLY A 98 0.12 -22.22 11.62
C GLY A 98 -0.27 -21.29 12.78
N GLU A 99 0.60 -21.17 13.79
CA GLU A 99 0.29 -20.40 15.01
C GLU A 99 1.19 -19.18 15.23
N ALA A 100 2.31 -19.05 14.50
CA ALA A 100 3.28 -17.98 14.71
C ALA A 100 2.69 -16.58 14.49
N LEU A 101 2.20 -16.29 13.29
CA LEU A 101 1.63 -14.98 12.94
C LEU A 101 0.36 -14.68 13.74
N SER A 102 -0.47 -15.69 13.99
CA SER A 102 -1.62 -15.56 14.87
C SER A 102 -1.20 -15.20 16.30
N SER A 103 -0.17 -15.81 16.85
CA SER A 103 0.28 -15.49 18.21
C SER A 103 0.80 -14.06 18.29
N VAL A 104 1.58 -13.62 17.30
CA VAL A 104 2.09 -12.24 17.23
C VAL A 104 0.94 -11.24 17.09
N SER A 105 -0.09 -11.51 16.28
CA SER A 105 -1.22 -10.60 16.06
C SER A 105 -2.08 -10.36 17.31
N HIS A 106 -2.13 -11.31 18.25
CA HIS A 106 -2.89 -11.16 19.50
C HIS A 106 -2.19 -10.25 20.52
N VAL A 107 -0.88 -10.08 20.42
CA VAL A 107 -0.05 -9.35 21.40
C VAL A 107 0.61 -8.09 20.82
N ALA A 108 0.51 -7.86 19.50
CA ALA A 108 1.11 -6.71 18.83
C ALA A 108 0.25 -6.21 17.65
N HIS A 109 0.46 -4.95 17.27
CA HIS A 109 -0.07 -4.42 16.02
C HIS A 109 0.79 -4.90 14.85
N VAL A 110 0.23 -5.77 14.02
CA VAL A 110 0.93 -6.41 12.90
C VAL A 110 0.53 -5.75 11.58
N THR A 111 1.51 -5.48 10.72
CA THR A 111 1.29 -5.05 9.34
C THR A 111 2.09 -5.96 8.42
N ILE A 112 1.43 -6.58 7.45
CA ILE A 112 2.06 -7.49 6.48
C ILE A 112 1.97 -6.82 5.11
N THR A 113 3.12 -6.68 4.46
CA THR A 113 3.21 -6.28 3.05
C THR A 113 3.91 -7.38 2.31
N SER A 114 3.24 -7.99 1.33
CA SER A 114 3.81 -9.10 0.57
C SER A 114 3.40 -9.03 -0.89
N LYS A 115 4.18 -9.69 -1.74
CA LYS A 115 3.96 -9.78 -3.19
C LYS A 115 4.50 -11.13 -3.67
N THR A 116 3.70 -11.87 -4.42
CA THR A 116 4.18 -13.07 -5.13
C THR A 116 4.72 -12.70 -6.51
N LYS A 117 5.54 -13.57 -7.10
CA LYS A 117 6.14 -13.34 -8.43
C LYS A 117 5.10 -13.06 -9.52
N ASP A 118 3.96 -13.75 -9.45
CA ASP A 118 2.90 -13.71 -10.44
C ASP A 118 1.90 -12.58 -10.20
N GLN A 119 1.91 -11.98 -9.01
CA GLN A 119 1.07 -10.83 -8.73
C GLN A 119 1.71 -9.57 -9.33
N PRO A 120 0.94 -8.77 -10.10
CA PRO A 120 1.41 -7.44 -10.47
C PRO A 120 1.76 -6.71 -9.18
N SER A 121 2.95 -6.08 -9.14
CA SER A 121 3.40 -5.36 -7.95
C SER A 121 2.28 -4.46 -7.44
N LEU A 122 2.14 -4.35 -6.11
CA LEU A 122 1.52 -3.16 -5.51
C LEU A 122 2.11 -1.97 -6.27
N LYS A 123 1.24 -1.31 -7.06
CA LYS A 123 1.63 -0.57 -8.28
C LYS A 123 2.92 0.19 -8.05
N ASN A 124 3.88 0.00 -8.97
CA ASN A 124 5.21 0.61 -8.96
C ASN A 124 5.12 2.03 -8.38
N PHE A 125 5.95 2.41 -7.40
CA PHE A 125 5.90 3.74 -6.78
C PHE A 125 5.86 4.86 -7.83
N SER A 126 6.53 4.64 -8.97
CA SER A 126 6.45 5.49 -10.14
C SER A 126 5.03 5.61 -10.71
N GLU A 127 4.29 4.52 -10.90
CA GLU A 127 2.92 4.53 -11.41
C GLU A 127 1.95 5.22 -10.43
N GLN A 128 2.11 4.98 -9.12
CA GLN A 128 1.28 5.67 -8.12
C GLN A 128 1.57 7.17 -8.09
N TYR A 129 2.84 7.55 -8.22
CA TYR A 129 3.21 8.95 -8.37
C TYR A 129 2.59 9.59 -9.62
N HIS A 130 2.58 8.89 -10.76
CA HIS A 130 1.92 9.38 -11.97
C HIS A 130 0.41 9.59 -11.76
N ARG A 131 -0.27 8.74 -10.98
CA ARG A 131 -1.68 8.93 -10.63
C ARG A 131 -1.90 10.16 -9.75
N VAL A 132 -1.01 10.40 -8.78
CA VAL A 132 -1.04 11.63 -7.96
C VAL A 132 -0.85 12.85 -8.85
N LEU A 133 0.15 12.81 -9.74
CA LEU A 133 0.46 13.89 -10.67
C LEU A 133 -0.71 14.19 -11.61
N ASP A 134 -1.34 13.17 -12.18
CA ASP A 134 -2.53 13.28 -13.04
C ASP A 134 -3.72 13.96 -12.33
N VAL A 135 -3.99 13.57 -11.07
CA VAL A 135 -5.03 14.25 -10.27
C VAL A 135 -4.66 15.73 -10.05
N MET A 136 -3.42 16.01 -9.65
CA MET A 136 -2.97 17.38 -9.42
C MET A 136 -3.03 18.24 -10.69
N GLN A 137 -2.64 17.69 -11.84
CA GLN A 137 -2.71 18.36 -13.15
C GLN A 137 -4.15 18.75 -13.51
N ARG A 138 -5.13 17.85 -13.32
CA ARG A 138 -6.56 18.16 -13.59
C ARG A 138 -7.06 19.31 -12.73
N TYR A 139 -6.77 19.28 -11.44
CA TYR A 139 -7.16 20.38 -10.55
C TYR A 139 -6.44 21.68 -10.91
N ALA A 140 -5.16 21.61 -11.27
CA ALA A 140 -4.40 22.76 -11.73
C ALA A 140 -5.01 23.39 -12.99
N ILE A 141 -5.49 22.60 -13.96
CA ILE A 141 -6.16 23.12 -15.16
C ILE A 141 -7.42 23.90 -14.80
N HIS A 142 -8.19 23.45 -13.82
CA HIS A 142 -9.44 24.12 -13.44
C HIS A 142 -9.23 25.36 -12.56
N TYR A 143 -8.31 25.31 -11.61
CA TYR A 143 -8.16 26.35 -10.58
C TYR A 143 -6.86 27.16 -10.69
N GLY A 144 -5.89 26.68 -11.47
CA GLY A 144 -4.64 27.39 -11.73
C GLY A 144 -4.87 28.74 -12.40
N GLY A 145 -5.83 28.79 -13.33
CA GLY A 145 -6.24 30.01 -14.01
C GLY A 145 -7.00 31.02 -13.13
N THR A 146 -7.50 30.58 -11.97
CA THR A 146 -8.26 31.41 -11.03
C THR A 146 -7.40 31.97 -9.90
N GLY A 147 -6.08 31.76 -9.95
CA GLY A 147 -5.12 32.31 -8.98
C GLY A 147 -4.62 31.32 -7.93
N THR A 148 -5.00 30.04 -7.99
CA THR A 148 -4.47 29.00 -7.09
C THR A 148 -3.18 28.42 -7.63
N SER A 149 -2.13 28.32 -6.82
CA SER A 149 -0.86 27.69 -7.20
C SER A 149 -0.86 26.18 -6.94
N PHE A 150 -0.15 25.42 -7.77
CA PHE A 150 -0.02 23.97 -7.66
C PHE A 150 1.44 23.55 -7.86
N VAL A 151 2.01 22.81 -6.91
CA VAL A 151 3.38 22.28 -7.00
C VAL A 151 3.38 20.80 -6.63
N CYS A 152 3.91 19.95 -7.52
CA CYS A 152 4.12 18.53 -7.26
C CYS A 152 5.58 18.15 -7.59
N ARG A 153 6.23 17.42 -6.68
CA ARG A 153 7.59 16.90 -6.85
C ARG A 153 7.74 15.55 -6.17
N LYS A 154 8.66 14.72 -6.67
CA LYS A 154 9.05 13.46 -6.02
C LYS A 154 9.83 13.70 -4.73
N HIS A 155 9.73 12.76 -3.80
CA HIS A 155 10.47 12.82 -2.55
C HIS A 155 11.98 12.80 -2.81
N ARG A 156 12.72 13.74 -2.19
CA ARG A 156 14.18 13.96 -2.36
C ARG A 156 14.61 14.50 -3.72
N GLU A 157 13.69 14.78 -4.64
CA GLU A 157 14.00 15.51 -5.87
C GLU A 157 13.79 17.02 -5.65
N THR A 158 14.68 17.82 -6.24
CA THR A 158 14.63 19.28 -6.26
C THR A 158 13.80 19.81 -7.44
N THR A 159 13.71 19.04 -8.52
CA THR A 159 12.88 19.33 -9.69
C THR A 159 11.40 19.08 -9.39
N CYS A 160 10.54 19.96 -9.89
CA CYS A 160 9.09 19.80 -9.80
C CYS A 160 8.56 19.25 -11.13
N ASP A 161 7.71 18.24 -11.05
CA ASP A 161 7.01 17.66 -12.21
C ASP A 161 5.73 18.47 -12.56
N LEU A 162 5.21 19.23 -11.60
CA LEU A 162 4.15 20.23 -11.81
C LEU A 162 4.53 21.49 -11.03
N ASN A 163 4.48 22.65 -11.69
CA ASN A 163 4.69 23.94 -11.05
C ASN A 163 3.85 25.02 -11.74
N ILE A 164 2.71 25.35 -11.14
CA ILE A 164 1.82 26.42 -11.56
C ILE A 164 1.86 27.51 -10.49
N SER A 165 2.31 28.70 -10.88
CA SER A 165 2.45 29.86 -9.99
C SER A 165 1.15 30.64 -9.90
N SER A 166 0.87 31.23 -8.73
CA SER A 166 -0.30 32.09 -8.53
C SER A 166 -0.03 33.47 -9.12
N GLY A 167 -0.80 33.83 -10.16
CA GLY A 167 -0.78 35.15 -10.76
C GLY A 167 -0.40 35.14 -12.24
N SER A 168 -1.36 35.48 -13.09
CA SER A 168 -1.24 35.74 -14.54
C SER A 168 -1.31 34.56 -15.50
N SER A 169 -1.55 33.32 -15.04
CA SER A 169 -1.81 32.20 -15.94
C SER A 169 -3.29 32.15 -16.30
N THR A 170 -3.65 32.15 -17.58
CA THR A 170 -4.99 31.75 -18.02
C THR A 170 -5.13 30.22 -17.92
N GLN A 171 -6.36 29.70 -18.00
CA GLN A 171 -6.57 28.25 -18.08
C GLN A 171 -5.79 27.63 -19.26
N LEU A 172 -5.68 28.35 -20.39
CA LEU A 172 -4.90 27.91 -21.54
C LEU A 172 -3.39 27.86 -21.24
N ASP A 173 -2.85 28.83 -20.50
CA ASP A 173 -1.43 28.83 -20.10
C ASP A 173 -1.11 27.65 -19.18
N VAL A 174 -2.04 27.28 -18.29
CA VAL A 174 -1.89 26.09 -17.43
C VAL A 174 -1.93 24.81 -18.26
N ILE A 175 -2.87 24.68 -19.19
CA ILE A 175 -2.94 23.52 -20.10
C ILE A 175 -1.65 23.40 -20.93
N LYS A 176 -1.13 24.53 -21.43
CA LYS A 176 0.14 24.60 -22.16
C LYS A 176 1.34 24.18 -21.30
N SER A 177 1.38 24.58 -20.03
CA SER A 177 2.46 24.17 -19.12
C SER A 177 2.43 22.67 -18.80
N ILE A 178 1.26 22.03 -18.81
CA ILE A 178 1.09 20.62 -18.43
C ILE A 178 1.29 19.68 -19.62
N PHE A 179 0.65 19.99 -20.76
CA PHE A 179 0.63 19.12 -21.94
C PHE A 179 1.53 19.59 -23.08
N GLY A 180 2.16 20.76 -22.94
CA GLY A 180 3.07 21.33 -23.93
C GLY A 180 2.40 22.23 -24.98
N SER A 181 3.24 22.98 -25.69
CA SER A 181 2.82 23.97 -26.69
C SER A 181 2.17 23.37 -27.93
N SER A 182 2.49 22.13 -28.28
CA SER A 182 1.93 21.45 -29.45
C SER A 182 0.44 21.15 -29.28
N LEU A 183 0.04 20.58 -28.13
CA LEU A 183 -1.38 20.37 -27.83
C LEU A 183 -2.10 21.71 -27.69
N ALA A 184 -1.52 22.66 -26.96
CA ALA A 184 -2.16 23.94 -26.67
C ALA A 184 -2.47 24.76 -27.93
N ALA A 185 -1.65 24.66 -28.97
CA ALA A 185 -1.88 25.34 -30.25
C ALA A 185 -3.12 24.84 -31.00
N GLU A 186 -3.53 23.59 -30.77
CA GLU A 186 -4.67 22.97 -31.43
C GLU A 186 -5.97 23.11 -30.64
N LEU A 187 -5.95 23.80 -29.49
CA LEU A 187 -7.13 23.98 -28.64
C LEU A 187 -8.03 25.12 -29.11
N VAL A 188 -9.32 24.84 -29.15
CA VAL A 188 -10.40 25.77 -29.47
C VAL A 188 -11.27 25.95 -28.23
N ALA A 189 -11.44 27.20 -27.80
CA ALA A 189 -12.35 27.51 -26.71
C ALA A 189 -13.81 27.36 -27.14
N TYR A 190 -14.66 26.82 -26.28
CA TYR A 190 -16.09 26.73 -26.51
C TYR A 190 -16.87 27.23 -25.29
N THR A 191 -18.06 27.77 -25.55
CA THR A 191 -19.02 28.18 -24.53
C THR A 191 -20.40 27.79 -25.01
N LEU A 192 -21.08 26.94 -24.24
CA LEU A 192 -22.43 26.48 -24.50
C LEU A 192 -23.32 26.94 -23.36
N THR A 193 -24.34 27.72 -23.69
CA THR A 193 -25.36 28.18 -22.73
C THR A 193 -26.69 27.60 -23.16
N SER A 194 -27.31 26.79 -22.29
CA SER A 194 -28.67 26.31 -22.52
C SER A 194 -29.66 27.33 -21.98
N GLN A 195 -30.70 27.67 -22.76
CA GLN A 195 -31.80 28.52 -22.28
C GLN A 195 -32.84 27.73 -21.48
N GLN A 196 -32.86 26.39 -21.58
CA GLN A 196 -33.82 25.52 -20.90
C GLN A 196 -33.29 24.94 -19.59
N ALA A 197 -31.97 24.79 -19.46
CA ALA A 197 -31.30 24.41 -18.24
C ALA A 197 -30.34 25.53 -17.87
N THR A 198 -30.35 26.01 -16.62
CA THR A 198 -29.43 27.04 -16.07
C THR A 198 -27.98 26.52 -15.96
N VAL A 199 -27.46 25.93 -17.03
CA VAL A 199 -26.14 25.32 -17.13
C VAL A 199 -25.35 26.10 -18.17
N ASN A 200 -24.20 26.60 -17.74
CA ASN A 200 -23.20 27.18 -18.61
C ASN A 200 -22.00 26.23 -18.66
N VAL A 201 -21.58 25.83 -19.86
CA VAL A 201 -20.43 24.95 -20.08
C VAL A 201 -19.36 25.73 -20.82
N THR A 202 -18.19 25.87 -20.22
CA THR A 202 -17.01 26.52 -20.81
C THR A 202 -15.83 25.57 -20.78
N GLY A 203 -15.02 25.56 -21.83
CA GLY A 203 -13.79 24.77 -21.84
C GLY A 203 -13.02 24.89 -23.15
N TYR A 204 -12.08 23.96 -23.32
CA TYR A 204 -11.24 23.85 -24.52
C TYR A 204 -11.39 22.44 -25.11
N VAL A 205 -11.44 22.34 -26.43
CA VAL A 205 -11.37 21.06 -27.17
C VAL A 205 -10.29 21.14 -28.23
N THR A 206 -9.65 20.02 -28.56
CA THR A 206 -8.76 19.97 -29.72
C THR A 206 -9.56 20.13 -31.01
N ASN A 207 -8.98 20.82 -31.99
CA ASN A 207 -9.54 20.85 -33.33
C ASN A 207 -9.44 19.46 -34.01
N ALA A 208 -10.12 19.30 -35.15
CA ALA A 208 -10.19 18.04 -35.87
C ALA A 208 -8.86 17.57 -36.52
N ASN A 209 -7.83 18.43 -36.53
CA ASN A 209 -6.54 18.14 -37.15
C ASN A 209 -5.53 17.56 -36.16
N TYR A 210 -5.80 17.63 -34.85
CA TYR A 210 -4.92 17.07 -33.83
C TYR A 210 -4.88 15.54 -33.92
N LYS A 211 -3.67 14.99 -34.07
CA LYS A 211 -3.40 13.55 -34.03
C LYS A 211 -2.64 13.23 -32.75
N TYR A 212 -3.19 12.29 -31.97
CA TYR A 212 -2.63 11.80 -30.70
C TYR A 212 -1.32 11.02 -30.92
#